data_AF-A0A3D4FME2-F1
#
_entry.id   AF-A0A3D4FME2-F1
#
_cell.length_a   1.000
_cell.length_b   1.000
_cell.length_c   1.000
_cell.angle_alpha   90.00
_cell.angle_beta   90.00
_cell.angle_gamma   90.00
#
_symmetry.space_group_name_H-M   'P 1'
#
loop_
_entity.id
_entity.type
_entity.pdbx_description
1 polymer ?
#
loop_
_entity_poly.entity_id
_entity_poly.type
_entity_poly.pdbx_seq_one_letter_code
_entity_poly.pdbx_strand_id
1 'polypeptide(L)' 'SSNSNDDVVVGGSGVSKFIEVAKQELKKGFKETNGNNINPYGEWYGMNGQPWCAMFVSWCANKAGILG' A
#
# COMPACT_ATOMS: atom_id res chain seq x y z
N SER A 1 27.54 19.26 -15.86
CA SER A 1 26.23 19.07 -16.52
C SER A 1 25.75 17.66 -16.27
N SER A 2 24.91 17.47 -15.25
CA SER A 2 24.17 16.23 -15.09
C SER A 2 22.89 16.38 -15.91
N ASN A 3 22.83 15.65 -17.02
CA ASN A 3 21.70 15.66 -17.95
C ASN A 3 20.63 14.72 -17.38
N SER A 4 19.81 15.24 -16.48
CA SER A 4 18.65 14.51 -15.94
C SER A 4 17.51 14.55 -16.95
N ASN A 5 17.62 13.77 -18.03
CA ASN A 5 16.44 13.41 -18.84
C ASN A 5 15.85 12.13 -18.25
N ASP A 6 15.09 12.28 -17.17
CA ASP A 6 14.15 11.26 -16.70
C ASP A 6 12.80 11.93 -16.49
N ASP A 7 12.37 12.64 -17.54
CA ASP A 7 11.02 13.14 -17.73
C ASP A 7 10.09 11.97 -18.12
N VAL A 8 9.99 10.97 -17.26
CA VAL A 8 8.79 10.11 -17.25
C VAL A 8 7.68 10.96 -16.64
N VAL A 9 7.00 11.68 -17.51
CA VAL A 9 5.71 12.32 -17.25
C VAL A 9 4.66 11.23 -16.98
N VAL A 10 4.64 10.72 -15.75
CA VAL A 10 3.57 9.89 -15.18
C VAL A 10 3.39 10.29 -13.72
N GLY A 11 2.35 11.07 -13.41
CA GLY A 11 1.74 11.24 -12.07
C GLY A 11 2.64 11.04 -10.83
N GLY A 12 3.73 11.81 -10.75
CA GLY A 12 4.94 11.51 -9.96
C GLY A 12 4.79 11.51 -8.43
N SER A 13 5.70 10.76 -7.78
CA SER A 13 5.85 10.52 -6.33
C SER A 13 4.82 9.58 -5.70
N GLY A 14 3.52 9.83 -5.85
CA GLY A 14 2.47 9.08 -5.16
C GLY A 14 2.42 7.61 -5.56
N VAL A 15 2.22 7.32 -6.85
CA VAL A 15 2.05 5.94 -7.35
C VAL A 15 3.30 5.08 -7.12
N SER A 16 4.49 5.65 -7.27
CA SER A 16 5.75 4.94 -6.99
C SER A 16 5.86 4.57 -5.51
N LYS A 17 5.51 5.48 -4.59
CA LYS A 17 5.44 5.19 -3.15
C LYS A 17 4.40 4.13 -2.82
N PHE A 18 3.25 4.15 -3.49
CA PHE A 18 2.22 3.12 -3.33
C PHE A 18 2.76 1.73 -3.64
N ILE A 19 3.43 1.58 -4.78
CA ILE A 19 4.02 0.30 -5.18
C ILE A 19 5.13 -0.12 -4.21
N GLU A 20 5.92 0.82 -3.71
CA GLU A 20 6.96 0.52 -2.71
C GLU A 20 6.35 0.03 -1.38
N VAL A 21 5.35 0.72 -0.85
CA VAL A 21 4.62 0.30 0.36
C VAL A 21 4.00 -1.07 0.14
N ALA A 22 3.32 -1.29 -0.99
CA ALA A 22 2.70 -2.58 -1.31
C ALA A 22 3.73 -3.72 -1.32
N LYS A 23 4.92 -3.51 -1.91
CA LYS A 23 6.01 -4.49 -1.90
C LYS A 23 6.53 -4.77 -0.49
N GLN A 24 6.70 -3.75 0.35
CA GLN A 24 7.16 -3.92 1.73
C GLN A 24 6.15 -4.70 2.57
N GLU A 25 4.87 -4.39 2.43
CA GLU A 25 3.78 -5.10 3.11
C GLU A 25 3.67 -6.55 2.62
N LEU A 26 3.82 -6.80 1.31
CA LEU A 26 3.83 -8.16 0.76
C LEU A 26 4.98 -9.00 1.32
N LYS A 27 6.16 -8.39 1.56
CA LYS A 27 7.31 -9.07 2.19
C LYS A 27 7.04 -9.53 3.62
N LYS A 28 6.09 -8.90 4.34
CA LYS A 28 5.68 -9.35 5.68
C LYS A 28 4.88 -10.66 5.63
N GLY A 29 4.40 -11.05 4.45
CA GLY A 29 3.80 -12.37 4.23
C GLY A 29 2.40 -12.53 4.82
N PHE A 30 1.66 -11.43 5.02
CA PHE A 30 0.25 -11.51 5.41
C PHE A 30 -0.55 -12.26 4.35
N LYS A 31 -1.32 -13.27 4.79
CA LYS A 31 -2.17 -14.10 3.94
C LYS A 31 -3.53 -14.29 4.60
N GLU A 32 -4.60 -14.31 3.81
CA GLU A 32 -5.97 -14.69 4.23
C GLU A 32 -6.10 -16.20 4.56
N THR A 33 -5.05 -16.81 5.12
CA THR A 33 -5.04 -18.25 5.42
C THR A 33 -5.25 -18.55 6.90
N ASN A 34 -5.19 -17.55 7.78
CA ASN A 34 -5.08 -17.78 9.22
C ASN A 34 -6.39 -17.76 10.01
N GLY A 35 -7.54 -17.97 9.34
CA GLY A 35 -8.88 -18.14 9.95
C GLY A 35 -9.47 -16.91 10.62
N ASN A 36 -8.63 -16.00 11.13
CA ASN A 36 -9.05 -14.88 11.94
C ASN A 36 -8.96 -13.55 11.21
N ASN A 37 -8.39 -13.48 9.99
CA ASN A 37 -8.21 -12.26 9.21
C ASN A 37 -7.71 -11.05 10.04
N ILE A 38 -6.97 -11.31 11.12
CA ILE A 38 -6.42 -10.30 11.99
C ILE A 38 -5.16 -9.76 11.34
N ASN A 39 -5.18 -8.48 11.00
CA ASN A 39 -4.08 -7.83 10.30
C ASN A 39 -4.09 -6.33 10.63
N PRO A 40 -2.93 -5.65 10.51
CA PRO A 40 -2.82 -4.23 10.84
C PRO A 40 -3.71 -3.34 9.95
N TYR A 41 -4.09 -3.80 8.75
CA TYR A 41 -4.97 -3.05 7.85
C TYR A 41 -6.42 -3.07 8.37
N GLY A 42 -6.90 -4.22 8.83
CA GLY A 42 -8.21 -4.38 9.45
C GLY A 42 -8.33 -3.64 10.79
N GLU A 43 -7.26 -3.65 11.59
CA GLU A 43 -7.18 -2.86 12.82
C GLU A 43 -7.21 -1.35 12.54
N TRP A 44 -6.42 -0.88 11.57
CA TRP A 44 -6.42 0.53 11.16
C TRP A 44 -7.76 0.99 10.61
N TYR A 45 -8.43 0.13 9.84
CA TYR A 45 -9.75 0.42 9.27
C TYR A 45 -10.89 0.26 10.31
N GLY A 46 -10.63 -0.37 11.45
CA GLY A 46 -11.63 -0.64 12.49
C GLY A 46 -12.53 -1.85 12.24
N MET A 47 -12.23 -2.69 11.23
CA MET A 47 -12.95 -3.95 10.96
C MET A 47 -11.97 -5.13 10.90
N ASN A 48 -11.37 -5.41 12.04
CA ASN A 48 -10.41 -6.51 12.19
C ASN A 48 -11.14 -7.87 12.04
N GLY A 49 -10.55 -8.80 11.30
CA GLY A 49 -11.16 -10.12 11.03
C GLY A 49 -12.14 -10.19 9.86
N GLN A 50 -12.26 -9.12 9.08
CA GLN A 50 -13.01 -9.08 7.82
C GLN A 50 -12.07 -9.20 6.60
N PRO A 51 -12.61 -9.47 5.39
CA PRO A 51 -11.84 -9.43 4.15
C PRO A 51 -11.13 -8.07 4.00
N TRP A 52 -9.81 -8.10 3.82
CA TRP A 52 -8.97 -6.90 3.95
C TRP A 52 -8.30 -6.46 2.65
N CYS A 53 -8.59 -7.10 1.52
CA CYS A 53 -7.98 -6.77 0.23
C CYS A 53 -8.13 -5.28 -0.14
N ALA A 54 -9.33 -4.72 0.03
CA ALA A 54 -9.59 -3.28 -0.21
C ALA A 54 -8.98 -2.37 0.88
N MET A 55 -8.89 -2.86 2.12
CA MET A 55 -8.26 -2.14 3.22
C MET A 55 -6.76 -2.01 3.01
N PHE A 56 -6.12 -3.06 2.49
CA PHE A 56 -4.71 -3.05 2.12
C PHE A 56 -4.42 -2.03 1.01
N VAL A 57 -5.24 -1.99 -0.05
CA VAL A 57 -5.11 -0.96 -1.10
C VAL A 57 -5.26 0.44 -0.49
N SER A 58 -6.23 0.63 0.40
CA SER A 58 -6.44 1.90 1.10
C SER A 58 -5.26 2.27 2.01
N TRP A 59 -4.66 1.31 2.71
CA TRP A 59 -3.46 1.49 3.52
C TRP A 59 -2.26 1.92 2.66
N CYS A 60 -2.03 1.26 1.53
CA CYS A 60 -0.98 1.63 0.59
C CYS A 60 -1.19 3.04 0.02
N ALA A 61 -2.42 3.41 -0.33
CA ALA A 61 -2.76 4.75 -0.82
C ALA A 61 -2.57 5.82 0.26
N ASN A 62 -2.98 5.54 1.50
CA ASN A 62 -2.78 6.41 2.65
C ASN A 62 -1.30 6.64 2.95
N LYS A 63 -0.50 5.57 3.01
CA LYS A 63 0.96 5.65 3.25
C LYS A 63 1.70 6.33 2.10
N ALA A 64 1.20 6.23 0.88
CA ALA A 64 1.74 6.90 -0.29
C ALA A 64 1.36 8.38 -0.39
N GLY A 65 0.40 8.85 0.43
CA GLY A 65 -0.11 10.22 0.38
C GLY A 65 -0.92 10.52 -0.88
N ILE A 66 -1.57 9.50 -1.47
CA ILE A 66 -2.40 9.64 -2.67
C ILE A 66 -3.84 10.07 -2.33
N LEU A 67 -4.28 9.90 -1.08
CA LEU A 67 -5.64 10.23 -0.64
C LEU A 67 -5.90 11.75 -0.45
N GLY A 68 -5.18 12.61 -1.19
CA GLY A 68 -5.27 14.08 -1.13
C GLY A 68 -5.82 14.69 -2.40
#